data_AF-A0A645CF66-F1
#
_entry.id   AF-A0A645CF66-F1
#
_cell.length_a   1.000
_cell.length_b   1.000
_cell.length_c   1.000
_cell.angle_alpha   90.00
_cell.angle_beta   90.00
_cell.angle_gamma   90.00
#
_symmetry.space_group_name_H-M   'P 1'
#
loop_
_entity.id
_entity.type
_entity.pdbx_description
1 polymer ?
#
loop_
_entity_poly.entity_id
_entity_poly.type
_entity_poly.pdbx_seq_one_letter_code
_entity_poly.pdbx_strand_id
1 'polypeptide(L)'
;MPEKRQCVFCEGKSLSKEHIFAQWLLKELEIYDKNVSMTHASVIGVPISNRNHAFSKLINGLVCEKCNNGWMSQLEGDCKKHIINLGVSIK
;
A
#
# COMPACT_ATOMS: atom_id res chain seq x y z
N MET A 1 26.36 -13.22 -3.56
CA MET A 1 24.99 -13.38 -4.11
C MET A 1 24.08 -12.41 -3.37
N PRO A 2 23.19 -11.66 -4.02
CA PRO A 2 22.25 -10.80 -3.28
C PRO A 2 21.40 -11.69 -2.36
N GLU A 3 21.15 -11.25 -1.13
CA GLU A 3 20.26 -11.96 -0.21
C GLU A 3 18.91 -12.21 -0.88
N LYS A 4 18.37 -13.42 -0.70
CA LYS A 4 17.04 -13.74 -1.22
C LYS A 4 16.04 -12.85 -0.50
N ARG A 5 15.26 -12.07 -1.26
CA ARG A 5 14.15 -11.28 -0.72
C ARG A 5 13.26 -12.15 0.15
N GLN A 6 12.89 -11.62 1.32
CA GLN A 6 12.10 -12.31 2.32
C GLN A 6 10.98 -11.39 2.83
N CYS A 7 9.95 -11.99 3.42
CA CYS A 7 8.84 -11.26 4.00
C CYS A 7 9.34 -10.35 5.14
N VAL A 8 8.95 -9.08 5.13
CA VAL A 8 9.29 -8.13 6.20
C VAL A 8 8.71 -8.50 7.57
N PHE A 9 7.68 -9.36 7.61
CA PHE A 9 6.99 -9.73 8.85
C PHE A 9 7.37 -11.12 9.38
N CYS A 10 7.72 -12.06 8.51
CA CYS A 10 7.88 -13.47 8.92
C CYS A 10 9.00 -14.22 8.18
N GLU A 11 9.84 -13.51 7.40
CA GLU A 11 10.96 -14.08 6.63
C GLU A 11 10.56 -15.14 5.58
N GLY A 12 9.25 -15.32 5.34
CA GLY A 12 8.72 -16.24 4.34
C GLY A 12 9.12 -15.85 2.91
N LYS A 13 9.24 -16.84 2.03
CA LYS A 13 9.79 -16.66 0.67
C LYS A 13 8.74 -16.58 -0.45
N SER A 14 7.50 -17.00 -0.21
CA SER A 14 6.40 -16.85 -1.18
C SER A 14 5.87 -15.42 -1.15
N LEU A 15 6.60 -14.50 -1.79
CA LEU A 15 6.29 -13.08 -1.81
C LEU A 15 5.11 -12.78 -2.74
N SER A 16 4.26 -11.84 -2.31
CA SER A 16 3.09 -11.37 -3.04
C SER A 16 3.28 -9.91 -3.51
N LYS A 17 2.41 -9.45 -4.41
CA LYS A 17 2.32 -8.04 -4.80
C LYS A 17 1.24 -7.36 -3.97
N GLU A 18 1.59 -7.03 -2.73
CA GLU A 18 0.63 -6.47 -1.80
C GLU A 18 0.33 -5.02 -2.12
N HIS A 19 -0.92 -4.56 -2.02
CA HIS A 19 -1.26 -3.15 -2.27
C HIS A 19 -0.91 -2.31 -1.03
N ILE A 20 -0.30 -1.14 -1.23
CA ILE A 20 0.01 -0.23 -0.10
C ILE A 20 -1.27 0.32 0.52
N PHE A 21 -2.26 0.59 -0.31
CA PHE A 21 -3.61 0.95 0.13
C PHE A 21 -4.55 -0.20 -0.19
N ALA A 22 -5.36 -0.59 0.80
CA ALA A 22 -6.39 -1.60 0.63
C ALA A 22 -7.26 -1.27 -0.59
N GLN A 23 -7.45 -2.25 -1.49
CA GLN A 23 -8.18 -1.99 -2.75
C GLN A 23 -9.61 -1.52 -2.51
N TRP A 24 -10.26 -2.04 -1.47
CA TRP A 24 -11.63 -1.64 -1.14
C TRP A 24 -11.69 -0.16 -0.74
N LEU A 25 -10.66 0.37 -0.06
CA LEU A 25 -10.61 1.76 0.38
C LEU A 25 -10.43 2.70 -0.82
N LEU A 26 -9.56 2.34 -1.75
CA LEU A 26 -9.38 3.10 -2.99
C LEU A 26 -10.67 3.18 -3.83
N LYS A 27 -11.47 2.11 -3.82
CA LYS A 27 -12.78 2.06 -4.49
C LYS A 27 -13.82 2.91 -3.74
N GLU A 28 -13.88 2.79 -2.41
CA GLU A 28 -14.78 3.58 -1.55
C GLU A 28 -14.56 5.09 -1.69
N LEU A 29 -13.30 5.51 -1.83
CA LEU A 29 -12.92 6.91 -2.01
C LEU A 29 -13.00 7.40 -3.47
N GLU A 30 -13.36 6.52 -4.41
CA GLU A 30 -13.39 6.82 -5.86
C GLU A 30 -12.05 7.37 -6.38
N ILE A 31 -10.94 6.80 -5.91
CA ILE A 31 -9.57 7.21 -6.27
C ILE A 31 -8.72 6.08 -6.85
N TYR A 32 -9.30 4.90 -7.11
CA TYR A 32 -8.58 3.71 -7.57
C TYR A 32 -7.65 3.96 -8.76
N ASP A 33 -8.14 4.64 -9.79
CA ASP A 33 -7.38 5.00 -11.00
C ASP A 33 -6.88 6.45 -11.00
N LYS A 34 -7.08 7.20 -9.91
CA LYS A 34 -6.54 8.55 -9.80
C LYS A 34 -5.03 8.49 -9.63
N ASN A 35 -4.33 9.35 -10.35
CA ASN A 35 -2.89 9.46 -10.26
C ASN A 35 -2.50 10.21 -8.99
N VAL A 36 -1.47 9.69 -8.32
CA VAL A 36 -0.71 10.38 -7.29
C VAL A 36 0.67 10.72 -7.82
N SER A 37 1.11 11.96 -7.59
CA SER A 37 2.47 12.39 -7.87
C SER A 37 3.31 12.22 -6.61
N MET A 38 4.38 11.46 -6.72
CA MET A 38 5.38 11.32 -5.66
C MET A 38 6.65 12.04 -6.09
N THR A 39 7.00 13.09 -5.36
CA THR A 39 8.21 13.88 -5.59
C THR A 39 9.36 13.32 -4.76
N HIS A 40 10.40 12.87 -5.44
CA HIS A 40 11.69 12.62 -4.82
C HIS A 40 12.43 13.95 -4.74
N ALA A 41 12.65 14.45 -3.53
CA ALA A 41 13.32 15.72 -3.28
C ALA A 41 14.66 15.53 -2.56
N SER A 42 15.58 16.46 -2.75
CA SER A 42 16.83 16.53 -1.99
C SER A 42 16.57 16.91 -0.53
N VAL A 43 17.60 16.81 0.30
CA VAL A 43 17.53 17.21 1.73
C VAL A 43 17.16 18.69 1.91
N ILE A 44 17.48 19.54 0.93
CA ILE A 44 17.12 20.96 0.92
C ILE A 44 15.78 21.24 0.20
N GLY A 45 14.99 20.20 -0.09
CA GLY A 45 13.64 20.32 -0.67
C GLY A 45 13.60 20.54 -2.18
N VAL A 46 14.73 20.49 -2.89
CA VAL A 46 14.76 20.65 -4.35
C VAL A 46 14.25 19.36 -5.03
N PRO A 47 13.21 19.41 -5.88
CA PRO A 47 12.74 18.24 -6.60
C PRO A 47 13.84 17.64 -7.50
N ILE A 48 14.14 16.36 -7.31
CA ILE A 48 15.08 15.57 -8.12
C ILE A 48 14.32 14.86 -9.25
N SER A 49 13.17 14.27 -8.92
CA SER A 49 12.30 13.62 -9.91
C SER A 49 10.86 13.50 -9.41
N ASN A 50 9.93 13.35 -10.35
CA ASN A 50 8.53 13.07 -10.07
C ASN A 50 8.15 11.71 -10.67
N ARG A 51 7.36 10.94 -9.93
CA ARG A 51 6.75 9.72 -10.41
C ARG A 51 5.24 9.84 -10.29
N ASN A 52 4.55 9.64 -11.41
CA ASN A 52 3.10 9.62 -11.47
C ASN A 52 2.63 8.19 -11.65
N HIS A 53 1.81 7.71 -10.71
CA HIS A 53 1.22 6.39 -10.76
C HIS A 53 -0.22 6.45 -10.25
N ALA A 54 -1.09 5.60 -10.80
CA ALA A 54 -2.39 5.37 -10.18
C ALA A 54 -2.20 4.81 -8.77
N PHE A 55 -3.06 5.18 -7.82
CA PHE A 55 -3.02 4.64 -6.46
C PHE A 55 -3.02 3.10 -6.44
N SER A 56 -3.79 2.47 -7.35
CA SER A 56 -3.85 1.02 -7.51
C SER A 56 -2.52 0.35 -7.89
N LYS A 57 -1.53 1.12 -8.36
CA LYS A 57 -0.19 0.61 -8.77
C LYS A 57 0.85 0.71 -7.66
N LEU A 58 0.50 1.29 -6.51
CA LEU A 58 1.37 1.33 -5.35
C LEU A 58 1.34 -0.02 -4.63
N ILE A 59 2.34 -0.85 -4.91
CA ILE A 59 2.47 -2.22 -4.39
C ILE A 59 3.79 -2.44 -3.64
N ASN A 60 3.77 -3.29 -2.62
CA ASN A 60 4.93 -3.78 -1.90
C ASN A 60 5.20 -5.25 -2.26
N GLY A 61 6.41 -5.52 -2.75
CA GLY A 61 6.85 -6.87 -3.13
C GLY A 61 7.54 -7.66 -2.01
N LEU A 62 7.51 -7.18 -0.77
CA LEU A 62 8.22 -7.79 0.37
C LEU A 62 7.27 -8.36 1.44
N VAL A 63 6.01 -8.64 1.10
CA VAL A 63 5.04 -9.30 1.99
C VAL A 63 4.71 -10.67 1.42
N CYS A 64 4.82 -11.73 2.21
CA CYS A 64 4.45 -13.06 1.75
C CYS A 64 2.93 -13.28 1.70
N GLU A 65 2.49 -14.23 0.88
CA GLU A 65 1.08 -14.60 0.73
C GLU A 65 0.43 -15.01 2.06
N LYS A 66 1.17 -15.68 2.95
CA LYS A 66 0.67 -16.07 4.28
C LYS A 66 0.33 -14.86 5.15
N CYS A 67 1.18 -13.83 5.16
CA CYS A 67 0.93 -12.63 5.94
C CYS A 67 -0.17 -11.79 5.28
N ASN A 68 -0.07 -11.60 3.96
CA ASN A 68 -1.04 -10.83 3.17
C ASN A 68 -2.46 -11.39 3.33
N ASN A 69 -2.67 -12.66 2.96
CA ASN A 69 -3.98 -13.30 3.03
C ASN A 69 -4.38 -13.73 4.46
N GLY A 70 -3.49 -13.56 5.44
CA GLY A 70 -3.70 -13.95 6.83
C GLY A 70 -4.07 -12.77 7.70
N TRP A 71 -3.19 -12.45 8.66
CA TRP A 71 -3.46 -11.41 9.66
C TRP A 71 -3.67 -10.02 9.03
N MET A 72 -3.04 -9.70 7.89
CA MET A 72 -3.24 -8.40 7.24
C MET A 72 -4.66 -8.27 6.70
N SER A 73 -5.12 -9.25 5.91
CA SER A 73 -6.50 -9.32 5.42
C SER A 73 -7.52 -9.30 6.57
N GLN A 74 -7.26 -10.02 7.65
CA GLN A 74 -8.12 -10.01 8.84
C GLN A 74 -8.18 -8.61 9.47
N LEU A 75 -7.02 -7.98 9.70
CA LEU A 75 -6.93 -6.64 10.27
C LEU A 75 -7.66 -5.59 9.41
N GLU A 76 -7.51 -5.67 8.08
CA GLU A 76 -8.26 -4.80 7.16
C GLU A 76 -9.76 -4.97 7.33
N GLY A 77 -10.25 -6.22 7.40
CA GLY A 77 -11.66 -6.54 7.63
C GLY A 77 -12.19 -5.95 8.93
N ASP A 78 -11.44 -6.13 10.02
CA ASP A 78 -11.78 -5.65 11.35
C ASP A 78 -11.82 -4.12 11.43
N CYS A 79 -10.90 -3.44 10.75
CA CYS A 79 -10.79 -1.98 10.76
C CYS A 79 -11.69 -1.28 9.73
N LYS A 80 -12.18 -1.97 8.70
CA LYS A 80 -12.89 -1.36 7.56
C LYS A 80 -14.01 -0.40 7.98
N LYS A 81 -14.89 -0.83 8.90
CA LYS A 81 -16.00 0.00 9.39
C LYS A 81 -15.53 1.27 10.09
N HIS A 82 -14.46 1.16 10.88
CA HIS A 82 -13.89 2.29 11.61
C HIS A 82 -13.26 3.31 10.65
N ILE A 83 -12.57 2.84 9.61
CA ILE A 83 -11.94 3.69 8.58
C ILE A 83 -13.00 4.44 7.77
N ILE A 84 -14.08 3.76 7.35
CA ILE A 84 -15.17 4.41 6.61
C ILE A 84 -15.81 5.52 7.45
N ASN A 85 -16.08 5.26 8.73
CA ASN A 85 -16.68 6.25 9.63
C ASN A 85 -15.78 7.49 9.84
N LEU A 86 -14.46 7.33 9.78
CA LEU A 86 -13.53 8.47 9.79
C LEU A 86 -13.69 9.30 8.50
N GLY A 87 -13.75 8.66 7.34
CA GLY A 87 -13.86 9.34 6.04
C GLY A 87 -15.17 10.11 5.85
N VAL A 88 -16.28 9.64 6.44
CA VAL A 88 -17.58 10.35 6.41
C VAL A 88 -17.52 11.67 7.19
N SER A 89 -16.66 11.77 8.21
CA SER A 89 -16.49 13.01 8.99
C SER A 89 -15.68 14.09 8.28
N ILE A 90 -15.05 13.79 7.13
CA ILE A 90 -14.19 14.70 6.37
C ILE A 90 -14.87 15.15 5.06
N LYS A 91 -16.10 14.69 4.78
CA LYS A 91 -16.93 15.16 3.67
C LYS A 91 -17.86 16.29 4.10
#